data_AF-A0AAD9URY4-F1
#
_entry.id   AF-A0AAD9URY4-F1
#
_cell.length_a   1.000
_cell.length_b   1.000
_cell.length_c   1.000
_cell.angle_alpha   90.00
_cell.angle_beta   90.00
_cell.angle_gamma   90.00
#
_symmetry.space_group_name_H-M   'P 1'
#
loop_
_entity.id
_entity.type
_entity.pdbx_description
1 polymer ?
#
loop_
_entity_poly.entity_id
_entity_poly.type
_entity_poly.pdbx_seq_one_letter_code
_entity_poly.pdbx_strand_id
1 'polypeptide(L)'
;MRKNPKLHKRYGCIFTCLRYRAVHIELASDLIIDSFVNAVTRFVARRGPPRVIYSENGSNFRGAETDVVRALKAWDQERIGRELLRRDIQ
;
A
#
# COMPACT_ATOMS: atom_id res chain seq x y z
N MET A 1 26.36 -15.58 25.99
CA MET A 1 26.79 -15.14 24.64
C MET A 1 25.81 -14.08 24.13
N ARG A 2 26.11 -12.79 24.30
CA ARG A 2 25.28 -11.68 23.81
C ARG A 2 25.41 -11.63 22.28
N LYS A 3 24.34 -11.96 21.53
CA LYS A 3 24.32 -11.70 20.08
C LYS A 3 24.44 -10.19 19.87
N ASN A 4 25.42 -9.75 19.08
CA ASN A 4 25.52 -8.35 18.67
C ASN A 4 24.25 -8.00 17.87
N PRO A 5 23.39 -7.07 18.31
CA PRO A 5 22.17 -6.77 17.59
C PRO A 5 22.52 -6.17 16.23
N LYS A 6 22.13 -6.84 15.14
CA LYS A 6 22.24 -6.28 13.80
C LYS A 6 21.25 -5.11 13.69
N LEU A 7 21.75 -3.90 13.54
CA LEU A 7 20.91 -2.72 13.29
C LEU A 7 20.45 -2.77 11.83
N HIS A 8 19.16 -3.04 11.61
CA HIS A 8 18.56 -2.98 10.29
C HIS A 8 17.92 -1.62 10.07
N LYS A 9 18.31 -0.94 8.98
CA LYS A 9 17.65 0.30 8.57
C LYS A 9 16.18 0.02 8.25
N ARG A 10 15.30 0.90 8.70
CA ARG A 10 13.86 0.88 8.44
C ARG A 10 13.42 2.26 7.97
N TYR A 11 12.32 2.30 7.23
CA TYR A 11 11.75 3.52 6.68
C TYR A 11 10.32 3.69 7.19
N GLY A 12 9.87 4.93 7.36
CA GLY A 12 8.49 5.25 7.71
C GLY A 12 7.75 5.79 6.49
N CYS A 13 6.65 5.16 6.10
CA CYS A 13 5.74 5.68 5.09
C CYS A 13 4.66 6.52 5.79
N ILE A 14 4.60 7.82 5.49
CA ILE A 14 3.70 8.77 6.13
C ILE A 14 2.53 9.06 5.19
N PHE A 15 1.32 8.81 5.69
CA PHE A 15 0.06 9.13 5.02
C PHE A 15 -0.60 10.31 5.73
N THR A 16 -0.98 11.33 4.97
CA THR A 16 -1.65 12.51 5.51
C THR A 16 -3.03 12.68 4.88
N CYS A 17 -4.03 12.92 5.71
CA CYS A 17 -5.38 13.21 5.26
C CYS A 17 -5.53 14.72 5.05
N LEU A 18 -5.70 15.15 3.80
CA LEU A 18 -5.87 16.57 3.45
C LEU A 18 -7.16 17.20 3.98
N ARG A 19 -8.19 16.40 4.30
CA ARG A 19 -9.47 16.91 4.82
C ARG A 19 -9.43 17.19 6.33
N TYR A 20 -8.95 16.24 7.11
CA TYR A 20 -9.03 16.30 8.58
C TYR A 20 -7.66 16.50 9.25
N ARG A 21 -6.58 16.66 8.47
CA ARG A 21 -5.18 16.77 8.95
C ARG A 21 -4.72 15.57 9.80
N ALA A 22 -5.36 14.41 9.64
CA ALA A 22 -4.93 13.18 10.28
C ALA A 22 -3.61 12.68 9.67
N VAL A 23 -2.72 12.14 10.50
CA VAL A 23 -1.44 11.55 10.08
C VAL A 23 -1.43 10.08 10.49
N HIS A 24 -0.98 9.22 9.59
CA HIS A 24 -0.81 7.78 9.83
C HIS A 24 0.56 7.34 9.32
N ILE A 25 1.26 6.51 10.08
CA ILE A 25 2.61 6.05 9.73
C ILE A 25 2.62 4.53 9.67
N GLU A 26 3.16 4.00 8.58
CA GLU A 26 3.41 2.56 8.40
C GLU A 26 4.91 2.31 8.29
N LEU A 27 5.38 1.22 8.92
CA LEU A 27 6.77 0.81 8.80
C LEU A 27 7.01 0.16 7.44
N ALA A 28 8.05 0.57 6.73
CA ALA A 28 8.58 -0.10 5.54
C ALA A 28 9.94 -0.72 5.90
N SER A 29 10.17 -1.97 5.50
CA SER A 29 11.42 -2.65 5.81
C SER A 29 12.61 -2.04 5.04
N ASP A 30 12.35 -1.54 3.83
CA ASP A 30 13.34 -1.06 2.87
C ASP A 30 12.69 -0.04 1.91
N LEU A 31 13.51 0.67 1.13
CA LEU A 31 13.06 1.73 0.20
C LEU A 31 12.83 1.17 -1.21
N ILE A 32 12.07 0.10 -1.31
CA ILE A 32 11.68 -0.56 -2.58
C ILE A 32 10.16 -0.59 -2.75
N ILE A 33 9.69 -0.92 -3.95
CA ILE A 33 8.28 -0.95 -4.32
C ILE A 33 7.48 -1.90 -3.42
N ASP A 34 7.92 -3.15 -3.24
CA ASP A 34 7.20 -4.16 -2.44
C ASP A 34 6.98 -3.71 -0.98
N SER A 35 8.01 -3.11 -0.39
CA SER A 35 7.95 -2.54 0.95
C SER A 35 6.91 -1.43 1.06
N PHE A 36 6.81 -0.58 0.03
CA PHE A 36 5.81 0.48 -0.05
C PHE A 36 4.39 -0.06 -0.29
N VAL A 37 4.20 -1.01 -1.22
CA VAL A 37 2.90 -1.66 -1.47
C VAL A 37 2.36 -2.27 -0.18
N ASN A 38 3.20 -3.00 0.55
CA ASN A 38 2.83 -3.58 1.84
C ASN A 38 2.43 -2.50 2.87
N ALA A 39 3.09 -1.34 2.88
CA ALA A 39 2.71 -0.22 3.74
C ALA A 39 1.34 0.36 3.36
N VAL A 40 1.07 0.56 2.07
CA VAL A 40 -0.24 1.01 1.57
C VAL A 40 -1.34 0.00 1.93
N THR A 41 -1.11 -1.30 1.73
CA THR A 41 -2.08 -2.34 2.08
C THR A 41 -2.42 -2.31 3.57
N ARG A 42 -1.43 -2.16 4.46
CA ARG A 42 -1.69 -2.02 5.91
C ARG A 42 -2.46 -0.74 6.23
N PHE A 43 -2.11 0.38 5.61
CA PHE A 43 -2.83 1.64 5.78
C PHE A 43 -4.30 1.49 5.38
N VAL A 44 -4.58 0.94 4.20
CA VAL A 44 -5.95 0.70 3.68
C VAL A 44 -6.72 -0.28 4.58
N ALA A 45 -6.09 -1.37 5.01
CA ALA A 45 -6.73 -2.33 5.91
C ALA A 45 -7.13 -1.72 7.26
N ARG A 46 -6.37 -0.72 7.76
CA ARG A 46 -6.64 -0.05 9.05
C ARG A 46 -7.54 1.17 8.94
N ARG A 47 -7.47 1.93 7.85
CA ARG A 47 -8.13 3.25 7.70
C ARG A 47 -9.23 3.27 6.64
N GLY A 48 -9.38 2.19 5.88
CA GLY A 48 -10.20 2.13 4.68
C GLY A 48 -9.48 2.70 3.45
N PRO A 49 -9.96 2.37 2.24
CA PRO A 49 -9.36 2.83 1.00
C PRO A 49 -9.62 4.33 0.80
N PRO A 50 -8.57 5.17 0.60
CA PRO A 50 -8.77 6.55 0.17
C PRO A 50 -9.26 6.58 -1.28
N ARG A 51 -10.02 7.61 -1.64
CA ARG A 51 -10.44 7.83 -3.04
C ARG A 51 -9.27 8.17 -3.96
N VAL A 52 -8.32 8.97 -3.46
CA VAL A 52 -7.13 9.43 -4.20
C VAL A 52 -5.96 9.49 -3.22
N ILE A 53 -4.80 8.99 -3.65
CA ILE A 53 -3.52 9.19 -2.97
C ILE A 53 -2.68 10.11 -3.83
N TYR A 54 -2.17 11.18 -3.24
CA TYR A 54 -1.18 12.06 -3.88
C TYR A 54 0.20 11.70 -3.33
N SER A 55 1.13 11.34 -4.22
CA SER A 55 2.52 11.11 -3.88
C SER A 55 3.42 12.01 -4.72
N GLU A 56 4.64 12.23 -4.26
CA GLU A 56 5.67 12.82 -5.10
C GLU A 56 6.08 11.86 -6.22
N ASN A 57 6.82 12.36 -7.21
CA ASN A 57 7.31 11.60 -8.36
C ASN A 57 8.45 10.62 -8.02
N GLY A 58 8.57 10.19 -6.76
CA GLY A 58 9.54 9.20 -6.35
C GLY A 58 9.34 7.88 -7.11
N SER A 59 10.44 7.25 -7.53
CA SER A 59 10.43 6.03 -8.33
C SER A 59 9.64 4.89 -7.67
N ASN A 60 9.69 4.77 -6.34
CA ASN A 60 8.92 3.78 -5.59
C ASN A 60 7.41 4.00 -5.70
N PHE A 61 6.96 5.25 -5.72
CA PHE A 61 5.54 5.58 -5.83
C PHE A 61 5.01 5.26 -7.23
N ARG A 62 5.73 5.72 -8.27
CA ARG A 62 5.36 5.42 -9.67
C ARG A 62 5.47 3.94 -10.01
N GLY A 63 6.49 3.27 -9.49
CA GLY A 63 6.67 1.82 -9.65
C GLY A 63 5.53 1.05 -9.01
N ALA A 64 5.17 1.38 -7.77
CA ALA A 64 4.03 0.77 -7.09
C ALA A 64 2.70 1.01 -7.79
N GLU A 65 2.45 2.24 -8.27
CA GLU A 65 1.25 2.53 -9.08
C GLU A 65 1.21 1.64 -10.33
N THR A 66 2.34 1.56 -11.05
CA THR A 66 2.44 0.74 -12.27
C THR A 66 2.19 -0.74 -11.98
N ASP A 67 2.82 -1.28 -10.93
CA ASP A 67 2.71 -2.69 -10.55
C ASP A 67 1.31 -3.04 -10.06
N VAL A 68 0.68 -2.17 -9.25
CA VAL A 68 -0.69 -2.35 -8.79
C VAL A 68 -1.66 -2.29 -9.96
N VAL A 69 -1.55 -1.29 -10.84
CA VAL A 69 -2.42 -1.17 -12.02
C VAL A 69 -2.24 -2.35 -12.96
N ARG A 70 -1.01 -2.83 -13.16
CA ARG A 70 -0.73 -4.02 -13.97
C ARG A 70 -1.35 -5.27 -13.34
N ALA A 71 -1.17 -5.47 -12.04
CA ALA A 71 -1.73 -6.60 -11.32
C ALA A 71 -3.26 -6.61 -11.42
N LEU A 72 -3.91 -5.45 -11.19
CA LEU A 72 -5.35 -5.29 -11.32
C LEU A 72 -5.85 -5.63 -12.73
N LYS A 73 -5.14 -5.20 -13.78
CA LYS A 73 -5.48 -5.54 -15.17
C LYS A 73 -5.29 -7.02 -15.50
N ALA A 74 -4.32 -7.67 -14.87
CA ALA A 74 -4.05 -9.10 -15.08
C ALA A 74 -5.06 -10.00 -14.37
N TRP A 75 -5.83 -9.47 -13.40
CA TRP A 75 -6.84 -10.24 -12.72
C TRP A 75 -8.05 -10.52 -13.63
N ASP A 76 -8.59 -11.73 -13.51
CA ASP A 76 -9.81 -12.15 -14.20
C ASP A 76 -11.01 -11.35 -13.66
N GLN A 77 -11.34 -10.27 -14.37
CA GLN A 77 -12.42 -9.36 -14.01
C GLN A 77 -13.79 -10.04 -14.04
N GLU A 78 -13.98 -11.04 -14.90
CA GLU A 78 -15.24 -11.77 -14.96
C GLU A 78 -15.42 -12.64 -13.73
N ARG A 79 -14.38 -13.38 -13.34
CA ARG A 79 -14.43 -14.22 -12.13
C ARG A 79 -14.62 -13.36 -10.88
N ILE A 80 -13.92 -12.21 -10.82
CA ILE A 80 -14.10 -11.25 -9.73
C ILE A 80 -15.53 -10.75 -9.69
N GLY A 81 -16.06 -10.27 -10.82
CA GLY A 81 -17.44 -9.77 -10.92
C GLY A 81 -18.47 -10.81 -10.49
N ARG A 82 -18.32 -12.07 -10.96
CA ARG A 82 -19.21 -13.17 -10.56
C ARG A 82 -19.18 -13.44 -9.05
N GLU A 83 -18.00 -13.44 -8.43
CA GLU A 83 -17.88 -13.70 -7.00
C GLU A 83 -18.36 -12.53 -6.13
N LEU A 84 -18.14 -11.29 -6.56
CA LEU A 84 -18.65 -10.09 -5.87
C LEU A 84 -20.18 -10.04 -5.90
N LEU A 85 -20.79 -10.29 -7.07
CA LEU A 85 -22.24 -10.41 -7.20
C LEU A 85 -22.81 -11.52 -6.32
N ARG A 86 -22.14 -12.68 -6.26
CA ARG A 86 -22.55 -13.79 -5.38
C ARG A 86 -22.54 -13.40 -3.89
N ARG A 87 -21.67 -12.48 -3.50
CA ARG A 87 -21.52 -11.99 -2.12
C ARG A 87 -22.32 -10.73 -1.82
N ASP A 88 -23.12 -10.26 -2.78
CA ASP A 88 -23.91 -9.02 -2.68
C ASP A 88 -23.06 -7.76 -2.40
N ILE A 89 -21.83 -7.76 -2.96
CA ILE A 89 -20.91 -6.63 -2.87
C ILE A 89 -21.01 -5.86 -4.19
N GLN A 90 -21.62 -4.66 -4.13
CA GLN A 90 -21.74 -3.73 -5.26
C GLN A 90 -20.44 -2.95 -5.52
#